data_AF-A0A3R6H7F0-F1
#
_entry.id   AF-A0A3R6H7F0-F1
#
_cell.length_a   1.000
_cell.length_b   1.000
_cell.length_c   1.000
_cell.angle_alpha   90.00
_cell.angle_beta   90.00
_cell.angle_gamma   90.00
#
_symmetry.space_group_name_H-M   'P 1'
#
loop_
_entity.id
_entity.type
_entity.pdbx_description
1 polymer ?
#
loop_
_entity_poly.entity_id
_entity_poly.type
_entity_poly.pdbx_seq_one_letter_code
_entity_poly.pdbx_strand_id
1 'polypeptide(L)'
;MKEKINIAEILKDKPVNTKLYSPLFSEVYFSHVSGGYIAVEHHGGTSLFLSSGKFYDYDGAEPLLFPSKEMRDWSKFSWKKGDILVNKDAEVHIIFDGFKDDTYKTFYGQYYLWEEEDSIVNFEENEDYMQTSEFYKANKEEAQTYISTIEERLGGKLNRETLEVEKPQPEFKDGDIVMSDSGTIVLVRGISLTRKIYYHAYMRNEYIYINQVEGEFFSRVSRIKRFATDSEKQQLFDALAKEGKRWDSEHKMIVDLKPKVEFKPFDKVLVRNTDTEEWFPGFFEKFDSTWNNPYHIMNRRSMTDFAFKQCIPYIGNESLLGTTNNVEG
;
A
#
# COMPACT_ATOMS: atom_id res chain seq x y z
N MET A 1 -8.96 30.14 -30.93
CA MET A 1 -10.09 30.96 -30.45
C MET A 1 -10.45 30.46 -29.06
N LYS A 2 -10.39 31.29 -28.02
CA LYS A 2 -10.89 30.89 -26.70
C LYS A 2 -12.40 30.77 -26.81
N GLU A 3 -12.95 29.57 -26.63
CA GLU A 3 -14.40 29.41 -26.48
C GLU A 3 -14.87 30.31 -25.36
N LYS A 4 -15.91 31.11 -25.63
CA LYS A 4 -16.46 32.06 -24.65
C LYS A 4 -17.20 31.22 -23.60
N ILE A 5 -16.68 31.16 -22.38
CA ILE A 5 -17.27 30.40 -21.28
C ILE A 5 -18.71 30.88 -21.05
N ASN A 6 -19.66 29.93 -21.03
CA ASN A 6 -21.05 30.18 -20.67
C ASN A 6 -21.26 29.82 -19.19
N ILE A 7 -21.31 30.84 -18.34
CA ILE A 7 -21.42 30.69 -16.88
C ILE A 7 -22.78 30.11 -16.50
N ALA A 8 -23.84 30.44 -17.25
CA ALA A 8 -25.18 29.92 -16.99
C ALA A 8 -25.22 28.38 -17.14
N GLU A 9 -24.52 27.82 -18.12
CA GLU A 9 -24.39 26.36 -18.27
C GLU A 9 -23.60 25.73 -17.11
N ILE A 10 -22.55 26.39 -16.61
CA ILE A 10 -21.79 25.89 -15.46
C ILE A 10 -22.65 25.89 -14.19
N LEU A 11 -23.45 26.92 -13.98
CA LEU A 11 -24.30 27.07 -12.79
C LEU A 11 -25.57 26.22 -12.82
N LYS A 12 -26.03 25.77 -14.00
CA LYS A 12 -27.23 24.96 -14.15
C LYS A 12 -27.19 23.66 -13.34
N ASP A 13 -25.99 23.08 -13.21
CA ASP A 13 -25.75 21.85 -12.45
C ASP A 13 -25.42 22.12 -10.96
N LYS A 14 -25.37 23.39 -10.52
CA LYS A 14 -24.97 23.76 -9.14
C LYS A 14 -26.20 23.90 -8.24
N PRO A 15 -26.08 23.60 -6.94
CA PRO A 15 -27.20 23.72 -6.01
C PRO A 15 -27.60 25.18 -5.80
N VAL A 16 -28.89 25.41 -5.58
CA VAL A 16 -29.40 26.70 -5.08
C VAL A 16 -28.65 27.06 -3.80
N ASN A 17 -28.40 28.35 -3.60
CA ASN A 17 -27.56 28.92 -2.54
C ASN A 17 -26.06 28.60 -2.66
N THR A 18 -25.57 28.18 -3.84
CA THR A 18 -24.12 28.17 -4.09
C THR A 18 -23.56 29.57 -3.89
N LYS A 19 -22.60 29.71 -2.96
CA LYS A 19 -21.94 30.99 -2.67
C LYS A 19 -21.06 31.41 -3.85
N LEU A 20 -21.22 32.65 -4.27
CA LEU A 20 -20.48 33.31 -5.34
C LEU A 20 -19.99 34.68 -4.86
N TYR A 21 -19.23 35.36 -5.71
CA TYR A 21 -18.73 36.70 -5.42
C TYR A 21 -19.05 37.69 -6.54
N SER A 22 -19.49 38.89 -6.14
CA SER A 22 -19.57 40.05 -7.02
C SER A 22 -18.89 41.25 -6.37
N PRO A 23 -18.03 42.00 -7.08
CA PRO A 23 -17.48 43.25 -6.55
C PRO A 23 -18.53 44.30 -6.18
N LEU A 24 -19.74 44.21 -6.75
CA LEU A 24 -20.85 45.12 -6.44
C LEU A 24 -21.53 44.81 -5.11
N PHE A 25 -21.62 43.53 -4.76
CA PHE A 25 -22.50 43.05 -3.68
C PHE A 25 -21.75 42.23 -2.63
N SER A 26 -20.45 42.02 -2.79
CA SER A 26 -19.61 41.08 -2.03
C SER A 26 -20.08 39.64 -2.20
N GLU A 27 -20.54 38.99 -1.12
CA GLU A 27 -21.05 37.62 -1.17
C GLU A 27 -22.46 37.61 -1.75
N VAL A 28 -22.67 36.75 -2.76
CA VAL A 28 -23.98 36.55 -3.40
C VAL A 28 -24.28 35.07 -3.48
N TYR A 29 -25.55 34.70 -3.55
CA TYR A 29 -25.99 33.30 -3.53
C TYR A 29 -26.73 32.96 -4.81
N PHE A 30 -26.29 31.92 -5.50
CA PHE A 30 -26.93 31.46 -6.73
C PHE A 30 -28.39 31.05 -6.47
N SER A 31 -29.33 31.62 -7.22
CA SER A 31 -30.75 31.31 -7.12
C SER A 31 -31.15 30.32 -8.23
N HIS A 32 -31.11 30.77 -9.48
CA HIS A 32 -31.48 29.95 -10.63
C HIS A 32 -30.98 30.58 -11.95
N VAL A 33 -31.06 29.82 -13.03
CA VAL A 33 -30.89 30.32 -14.40
C VAL A 33 -32.25 30.35 -15.09
N SER A 34 -32.63 31.50 -15.67
CA SER A 34 -33.87 31.64 -16.43
C SER A 34 -33.68 32.59 -17.61
N GLY A 35 -34.18 32.21 -18.79
CA GLY A 35 -34.10 33.04 -20.00
C GLY A 35 -32.67 33.43 -20.44
N GLY A 36 -31.65 32.65 -20.05
CA GLY A 36 -30.24 32.96 -20.31
C GLY A 36 -29.57 33.90 -19.31
N TYR A 37 -30.30 34.32 -18.27
CA TYR A 37 -29.81 35.13 -17.17
C TYR A 37 -29.54 34.27 -15.93
N ILE A 38 -28.58 34.70 -15.13
CA ILE A 38 -28.21 34.12 -13.85
C ILE A 38 -28.79 35.03 -12.76
N ALA A 39 -29.69 34.51 -11.95
CA ALA A 39 -30.22 35.20 -10.78
C ALA A 39 -29.38 34.86 -9.54
N VAL A 40 -28.99 35.90 -8.80
CA VAL A 40 -28.33 35.76 -7.50
C VAL A 40 -29.02 36.61 -6.44
N GLU A 41 -29.06 36.10 -5.22
CA GLU A 41 -29.57 36.81 -4.05
C GLU A 41 -28.42 37.45 -3.27
N HIS A 42 -28.66 38.65 -2.74
CA HIS A 42 -27.77 39.35 -1.82
C HIS A 42 -28.58 40.22 -0.84
N HIS A 43 -27.92 40.94 0.06
CA HIS A 43 -28.57 41.74 1.09
C HIS A 43 -29.52 42.83 0.53
N GLY A 44 -29.29 43.30 -0.70
CA GLY A 44 -30.12 44.28 -1.39
C GLY A 44 -31.24 43.67 -2.24
N GLY A 45 -31.45 42.35 -2.19
CA GLY A 45 -32.45 41.62 -2.96
C GLY A 45 -31.83 40.80 -4.10
N THR A 46 -32.61 40.59 -5.15
CA THR A 46 -32.21 39.77 -6.31
C THR A 46 -31.54 40.63 -7.38
N SER A 47 -30.50 40.09 -8.03
CA SER A 47 -29.83 40.73 -9.16
C SER A 47 -29.58 39.74 -10.29
N LEU A 48 -29.62 40.25 -11.53
CA LEU A 48 -29.46 39.43 -12.73
C LEU A 48 -28.10 39.69 -13.40
N PHE A 49 -27.50 38.61 -13.88
CA PHE A 49 -26.27 38.64 -14.67
C PHE A 49 -26.51 37.94 -16.00
N LEU A 50 -25.83 38.40 -17.04
CA LEU A 50 -25.78 37.71 -18.33
C LEU A 50 -25.02 36.38 -18.16
N SER A 51 -25.20 35.45 -19.11
CA SER A 51 -24.41 34.21 -19.19
C SER A 51 -22.89 34.41 -19.26
N SER A 52 -22.44 35.62 -19.54
CA SER A 52 -21.03 36.03 -19.51
C SER A 52 -20.55 36.56 -18.14
N GLY A 53 -21.43 36.62 -17.14
CA GLY A 53 -21.12 37.09 -15.79
C GLY A 53 -21.13 38.62 -15.66
N LYS A 54 -21.49 39.32 -16.74
CA LYS A 54 -21.72 40.78 -16.74
C LYS A 54 -23.03 41.12 -16.06
N PHE A 55 -23.08 42.26 -15.39
CA PHE A 55 -24.30 42.76 -14.78
C PHE A 55 -25.32 43.17 -15.85
N TYR A 56 -26.60 42.76 -15.71
CA TYR A 56 -27.57 42.87 -16.80
C TYR A 56 -27.91 44.33 -17.19
N ASP A 57 -27.96 45.23 -16.21
CA ASP A 57 -28.30 46.65 -16.43
C ASP A 57 -27.17 47.45 -17.10
N TYR A 58 -26.00 46.84 -17.30
CA TYR A 58 -24.84 47.51 -17.89
C TYR A 58 -24.13 46.60 -18.89
N ASP A 59 -24.56 46.62 -20.15
CA ASP A 59 -24.04 45.76 -21.24
C ASP A 59 -22.52 46.00 -21.51
N GLY A 60 -22.05 47.21 -21.21
CA GLY A 60 -20.63 47.60 -21.24
C GLY A 60 -19.81 47.10 -20.05
N ALA A 61 -20.40 46.42 -19.06
CA ALA A 61 -19.70 45.94 -17.88
C ALA A 61 -18.61 44.93 -18.27
N GLU A 62 -17.53 44.92 -17.50
CA GLU A 62 -16.71 43.72 -17.37
C GLU A 62 -17.50 42.62 -16.65
N PRO A 63 -17.08 41.35 -16.73
CA PRO A 63 -17.65 40.31 -15.86
C PRO A 63 -17.52 40.72 -14.38
N LEU A 64 -18.64 40.73 -13.67
CA LEU A 64 -18.74 41.14 -12.26
C LEU A 64 -19.30 40.01 -11.38
N LEU A 65 -19.42 38.79 -11.92
CA LEU A 65 -19.79 37.59 -11.19
C LEU A 65 -18.66 36.55 -11.31
N PHE A 66 -18.22 36.04 -10.16
CA PHE A 66 -17.10 35.12 -10.04
C PHE A 66 -17.46 33.95 -9.11
N PRO A 67 -16.79 32.79 -9.26
CA PRO A 67 -16.93 31.68 -8.33
C PRO A 67 -16.67 32.11 -6.88
N SER A 68 -15.57 32.84 -6.63
CA SER A 68 -15.30 33.44 -5.33
C SER A 68 -14.40 34.68 -5.46
N LYS A 69 -14.11 35.33 -4.32
CA LYS A 69 -13.12 36.42 -4.25
C LYS A 69 -11.71 35.93 -4.62
N GLU A 70 -11.37 34.72 -4.21
CA GLU A 70 -10.04 34.10 -4.35
C GLU A 70 -9.87 33.31 -5.65
N MET A 71 -10.98 32.89 -6.28
CA MET A 71 -10.98 32.11 -7.52
C MET A 71 -11.98 32.68 -8.53
N ARG A 72 -11.45 33.32 -9.58
CA ARG A 72 -12.25 33.98 -10.63
C ARG A 72 -12.44 33.16 -11.90
N ASP A 73 -11.77 32.00 -11.99
CA ASP A 73 -11.71 31.19 -13.20
C ASP A 73 -12.88 30.19 -13.28
N TRP A 74 -13.90 30.55 -14.04
CA TRP A 74 -15.06 29.70 -14.29
C TRP A 74 -14.71 28.34 -14.92
N SER A 75 -13.62 28.24 -15.68
CA SER A 75 -13.19 26.95 -16.25
C SER A 75 -12.68 25.97 -15.18
N LYS A 76 -12.23 26.49 -14.04
CA LYS A 76 -11.85 25.68 -12.87
C LYS A 76 -13.05 25.35 -12.01
N PHE A 77 -13.98 26.28 -11.89
CA PHE A 77 -15.23 26.04 -11.17
C PHE A 77 -16.08 24.89 -11.75
N SER A 78 -15.90 24.62 -13.05
CA SER A 78 -16.60 23.57 -13.78
C SER A 78 -15.97 22.17 -13.60
N TRP A 79 -14.86 22.04 -12.87
CA TRP A 79 -14.29 20.74 -12.55
C TRP A 79 -15.30 19.84 -11.82
N LYS A 80 -15.32 18.57 -12.21
CA LYS A 80 -16.19 17.53 -11.67
C LYS A 80 -15.33 16.44 -11.07
N LYS A 81 -15.85 15.75 -10.05
CA LYS A 81 -15.20 14.58 -9.45
C LYS A 81 -14.80 13.58 -10.54
N GLY A 82 -13.56 13.08 -10.51
CA GLY A 82 -13.01 12.21 -11.53
C GLY A 82 -12.43 12.91 -12.77
N ASP A 83 -12.38 14.25 -12.78
CA ASP A 83 -11.57 15.01 -13.74
C ASP A 83 -10.09 14.85 -13.42
N ILE A 84 -9.27 14.66 -14.45
CA ILE A 84 -7.81 14.63 -14.31
C ILE A 84 -7.28 16.05 -14.41
N LEU A 85 -6.49 16.46 -13.41
CA LEU A 85 -5.86 17.76 -13.34
C LEU A 85 -4.34 17.60 -13.46
N VAL A 86 -3.70 18.56 -14.12
CA VAL A 86 -2.27 18.57 -14.37
C VAL A 86 -1.68 19.81 -13.72
N ASN A 87 -0.59 19.63 -12.98
CA ASN A 87 0.16 20.75 -12.42
C ASN A 87 0.85 21.54 -13.55
N LYS A 88 0.98 22.85 -13.41
CA LYS A 88 1.61 23.71 -14.43
C LYS A 88 3.13 23.58 -14.48
N ASP A 89 3.74 23.34 -13.33
CA ASP A 89 5.20 23.42 -13.13
C ASP A 89 5.84 22.02 -13.02
N ALA A 90 5.02 20.98 -12.89
CA ALA A 90 5.43 19.58 -12.86
C ALA A 90 4.53 18.76 -13.78
N GLU A 91 5.09 17.75 -14.47
CA GLU A 91 4.32 16.75 -15.24
C GLU A 91 3.60 15.77 -14.31
N VAL A 92 2.87 16.30 -13.32
CA VAL A 92 2.16 15.53 -12.31
C VAL A 92 0.66 15.68 -12.51
N HIS A 93 0.00 14.53 -12.51
CA HIS A 93 -1.43 14.40 -12.66
C HIS A 93 -2.07 14.01 -11.32
N ILE A 94 -3.31 14.43 -11.12
CA ILE A 94 -4.13 14.10 -9.95
C ILE A 94 -5.59 13.97 -10.36
N ILE A 95 -6.35 13.10 -9.69
CA ILE A 95 -7.79 13.00 -9.90
C ILE A 95 -8.52 13.93 -8.93
N PHE A 96 -9.31 14.87 -9.44
CA PHE A 96 -10.10 15.78 -8.63
C PHE A 96 -11.21 15.04 -7.86
N ASP A 97 -11.27 15.22 -6.53
CA ASP A 97 -12.30 14.65 -5.66
C ASP A 97 -13.31 15.71 -5.18
N GLY A 98 -12.87 16.96 -5.03
CA GLY A 98 -13.76 18.07 -4.71
C GLY A 98 -13.01 19.30 -4.21
N PHE A 99 -13.68 20.46 -4.21
CA PHE A 99 -13.13 21.65 -3.54
C PHE A 99 -13.20 21.49 -2.02
N LYS A 100 -12.21 22.05 -1.34
CA LYS A 100 -12.14 22.02 0.12
C LYS A 100 -13.28 22.80 0.79
N ASP A 101 -13.54 23.99 0.25
CA ASP A 101 -14.51 24.95 0.76
C ASP A 101 -15.03 25.85 -0.37
N ASP A 102 -15.91 26.78 -0.01
CA ASP A 102 -16.54 27.74 -0.92
C ASP A 102 -15.60 28.88 -1.40
N THR A 103 -14.36 28.92 -0.90
CA THR A 103 -13.35 29.84 -1.45
C THR A 103 -12.79 29.31 -2.77
N TYR A 104 -12.90 28.00 -3.02
CA TYR A 104 -12.37 27.31 -4.19
C TYR A 104 -10.88 27.57 -4.44
N LYS A 105 -10.14 27.95 -3.39
CA LYS A 105 -8.70 28.18 -3.46
C LYS A 105 -7.92 26.87 -3.53
N THR A 106 -8.47 25.83 -2.91
CA THR A 106 -7.82 24.52 -2.80
C THR A 106 -8.81 23.37 -3.00
N PHE A 107 -8.28 22.20 -3.33
CA PHE A 107 -9.07 21.00 -3.60
C PHE A 107 -8.47 19.73 -3.00
N TYR A 108 -9.31 18.72 -2.83
CA TYR A 108 -8.97 17.34 -2.56
C TYR A 108 -8.76 16.60 -3.88
N GLY A 109 -7.68 15.83 -3.95
CA GLY A 109 -7.44 14.95 -5.09
C GLY A 109 -6.86 13.61 -4.66
N GLN A 110 -7.03 12.63 -5.54
CA GLN A 110 -6.65 11.24 -5.33
C GLN A 110 -5.63 10.80 -6.37
N TYR A 111 -4.88 9.75 -6.03
CA TYR A 111 -3.88 9.12 -6.89
C TYR A 111 -2.79 10.06 -7.38
N TYR A 112 -2.36 11.04 -6.59
CA TYR A 112 -1.20 11.86 -6.95
C TYR A 112 0.02 10.94 -7.19
N LEU A 113 0.41 10.79 -8.45
CA LEU A 113 1.50 9.89 -8.83
C LEU A 113 2.78 10.71 -8.88
N TRP A 114 3.56 10.65 -7.82
CA TRP A 114 4.95 11.13 -7.83
C TRP A 114 5.88 9.93 -7.90
N GLU A 115 6.80 9.94 -8.86
CA GLU A 115 7.82 8.90 -9.00
C GLU A 115 9.02 9.26 -8.13
N GLU A 116 9.10 8.63 -6.95
CA GLU A 116 10.30 8.62 -6.12
C GLU A 116 10.74 7.16 -5.95
N GLU A 117 11.96 6.84 -6.38
CA GLU A 117 12.60 5.53 -6.18
C GLU A 117 11.72 4.28 -6.49
N ASP A 118 11.05 4.25 -7.64
CA ASP A 118 10.17 3.14 -8.07
C ASP A 118 8.97 2.82 -7.14
N SER A 119 8.59 3.79 -6.29
CA SER A 119 7.41 3.75 -5.43
C SER A 119 6.41 4.83 -5.86
N ILE A 120 5.12 4.48 -5.89
CA ILE A 120 4.05 5.48 -5.92
C ILE A 120 3.74 5.81 -4.47
N VAL A 121 4.05 7.03 -4.07
CA VAL A 121 3.53 7.58 -2.83
C VAL A 121 2.09 8.01 -3.12
N ASN A 122 1.12 7.22 -2.66
CA ASN A 122 -0.22 7.75 -2.45
C ASN A 122 -0.10 8.71 -1.27
N PHE A 123 -0.31 9.99 -1.51
CA PHE A 123 -0.58 10.92 -0.41
C PHE A 123 -2.01 10.65 0.04
N GLU A 124 -2.20 9.59 0.84
CA GLU A 124 -3.50 9.29 1.43
C GLU A 124 -3.85 10.33 2.50
N GLU A 125 -2.87 10.91 3.20
CA GLU A 125 -3.16 11.88 4.25
C GLU A 125 -1.98 12.85 4.40
N ASN A 126 -2.27 14.16 4.35
CA ASN A 126 -1.43 15.25 4.86
C ASN A 126 -0.14 15.61 4.10
N GLU A 127 -0.24 16.07 2.86
CA GLU A 127 0.61 17.18 2.41
C GLU A 127 -0.27 18.29 1.79
N ASP A 128 0.22 19.52 1.86
CA ASP A 128 -0.51 20.77 1.77
C ASP A 128 -1.55 20.87 0.65
N TYR A 129 -2.71 21.42 1.00
CA TYR A 129 -3.86 21.68 0.11
C TYR A 129 -3.45 22.14 -1.30
N MET A 130 -3.76 21.34 -2.32
CA MET A 130 -3.43 21.63 -3.72
C MET A 130 -4.05 22.96 -4.15
N GLN A 131 -3.23 23.91 -4.57
CA GLN A 131 -3.70 25.22 -4.99
C GLN A 131 -4.42 25.10 -6.33
N THR A 132 -5.71 25.43 -6.38
CA THR A 132 -6.49 25.43 -7.61
C THR A 132 -5.84 26.28 -8.71
N SER A 133 -5.09 27.33 -8.36
CA SER A 133 -4.35 28.18 -9.30
C SER A 133 -3.26 27.45 -10.07
N GLU A 134 -2.64 26.42 -9.50
CA GLU A 134 -1.48 25.71 -10.06
C GLU A 134 -1.86 24.61 -11.05
N PHE A 135 -3.14 24.25 -11.12
CA PHE A 135 -3.61 23.16 -11.95
C PHE A 135 -4.45 23.63 -13.14
N TYR A 136 -4.49 22.82 -14.19
CA TYR A 136 -5.45 22.91 -15.29
C TYR A 136 -6.04 21.53 -15.59
N LYS A 137 -7.19 21.50 -16.27
CA LYS A 137 -7.85 20.24 -16.63
C LYS A 137 -7.13 19.58 -17.80
N ALA A 138 -6.74 18.32 -17.63
CA ALA A 138 -6.13 17.51 -18.69
C ALA A 138 -7.05 17.41 -19.91
N ASN A 139 -6.45 17.29 -21.08
CA ASN A 139 -7.21 16.96 -22.29
C ASN A 139 -7.65 15.47 -22.27
N LYS A 140 -8.50 15.08 -23.23
CA LYS A 140 -9.06 13.71 -23.26
C LYS A 140 -8.00 12.62 -23.40
N GLU A 141 -6.98 12.84 -24.22
CA GLU A 141 -5.93 11.84 -24.48
C GLU A 141 -5.02 11.67 -23.26
N GLU A 142 -4.62 12.80 -22.67
CA GLU A 142 -3.82 12.85 -21.45
C GLU A 142 -4.54 12.19 -20.27
N ALA A 143 -5.82 12.53 -20.06
CA ALA A 143 -6.64 11.92 -19.03
C ALA A 143 -6.77 10.39 -19.23
N GLN A 144 -6.99 9.94 -20.47
CA GLN A 144 -7.10 8.51 -20.77
C GLN A 144 -5.78 7.76 -20.55
N THR A 145 -4.65 8.40 -20.88
CA THR A 145 -3.31 7.84 -20.68
C THR A 145 -3.07 7.64 -19.20
N TYR A 146 -3.33 8.68 -18.40
CA TYR A 146 -3.13 8.64 -16.96
C TYR A 146 -4.04 7.62 -16.24
N ILE A 147 -5.31 7.54 -16.63
CA ILE A 147 -6.22 6.50 -16.11
C ILE A 147 -5.68 5.10 -16.43
N SER A 148 -5.24 4.86 -17.67
CA SER A 148 -4.65 3.57 -18.06
C SER A 148 -3.41 3.24 -17.22
N THR A 149 -2.57 4.24 -16.92
CA THR A 149 -1.41 4.07 -16.05
C THR A 149 -1.81 3.66 -14.63
N ILE A 150 -2.83 4.30 -14.05
CA ILE A 150 -3.37 3.92 -12.73
C ILE A 150 -3.90 2.49 -12.76
N GLU A 151 -4.72 2.14 -13.75
CA GLU A 151 -5.32 0.81 -13.88
C GLU A 151 -4.28 -0.29 -14.08
N GLU A 152 -3.25 -0.05 -14.90
CA GLU A 152 -2.15 -0.98 -15.12
C GLU A 152 -1.31 -1.18 -13.86
N ARG A 153 -0.97 -0.08 -13.15
CA ARG A 153 -0.13 -0.13 -11.96
C ARG A 153 -0.85 -0.76 -10.76
N LEU A 154 -2.12 -0.38 -10.53
CA LEU A 154 -2.93 -0.88 -9.41
C LEU A 154 -3.63 -2.21 -9.72
N GLY A 155 -3.70 -2.59 -11.00
CA GLY A 155 -4.18 -3.89 -11.45
C GLY A 155 -5.68 -4.10 -11.23
N GLY A 156 -6.48 -3.15 -11.69
CA GLY A 156 -7.94 -3.15 -11.64
C GLY A 156 -8.51 -2.00 -12.47
N LYS A 157 -9.84 -1.90 -12.53
CA LYS A 157 -10.50 -0.78 -13.24
C LYS A 157 -10.82 0.34 -12.27
N LEU A 158 -10.50 1.58 -12.64
CA LEU A 158 -10.82 2.73 -11.82
C LEU A 158 -12.31 3.07 -11.96
N ASN A 159 -13.04 2.99 -10.86
CA ASN A 159 -14.40 3.50 -10.79
C ASN A 159 -14.36 5.02 -10.69
N ARG A 160 -14.89 5.73 -11.70
CA ARG A 160 -14.79 7.19 -11.80
C ARG A 160 -15.71 7.95 -10.85
N GLU A 161 -16.68 7.27 -10.24
CA GLU A 161 -17.63 7.86 -9.29
C GLU A 161 -17.11 7.71 -7.86
N THR A 162 -16.65 6.53 -7.48
CA THR A 162 -16.10 6.27 -6.15
C THR A 162 -14.63 6.69 -6.03
N LEU A 163 -13.93 6.76 -7.17
CA LEU A 163 -12.46 6.86 -7.25
C LEU A 163 -11.76 5.65 -6.60
N GLU A 164 -12.39 4.48 -6.58
CA GLU A 164 -11.78 3.24 -6.10
C GLU A 164 -11.35 2.36 -7.29
N VAL A 165 -10.25 1.62 -7.13
CA VAL A 165 -9.84 0.63 -8.14
C VAL A 165 -10.47 -0.72 -7.83
N GLU A 166 -11.40 -1.14 -8.69
CA GLU A 166 -12.04 -2.44 -8.64
C GLU A 166 -11.05 -3.53 -9.08
N LYS A 167 -10.55 -4.31 -8.11
CA LYS A 167 -9.57 -5.36 -8.34
C LYS A 167 -10.27 -6.65 -8.79
N PRO A 168 -9.95 -7.21 -9.98
CA PRO A 168 -10.51 -8.48 -10.44
C PRO A 168 -9.86 -9.71 -9.78
N GLN A 169 -8.81 -9.53 -8.95
CA GLN A 169 -8.10 -10.64 -8.32
C GLN A 169 -8.24 -10.62 -6.79
N PRO A 170 -8.18 -11.79 -6.12
CA PRO A 170 -8.31 -11.88 -4.67
C PRO A 170 -7.28 -11.00 -3.97
N GLU A 171 -7.73 -10.29 -2.93
CA GLU A 171 -6.83 -9.65 -1.99
C GLU A 171 -6.16 -10.74 -1.15
N PHE A 172 -4.85 -10.90 -1.32
CA PHE A 172 -4.06 -11.79 -0.48
C PHE A 172 -3.82 -11.11 0.87
N LYS A 173 -3.93 -11.90 1.94
CA LYS A 173 -3.73 -11.47 3.31
C LYS A 173 -2.40 -11.97 3.84
N ASP A 174 -1.94 -11.35 4.93
CA ASP A 174 -0.76 -11.81 5.63
C ASP A 174 -0.94 -13.26 6.14
N GLY A 175 0.01 -14.12 5.78
CA GLY A 175 0.01 -15.55 6.03
C GLY A 175 -0.67 -16.39 4.95
N ASP A 176 -1.20 -15.80 3.89
CA ASP A 176 -1.67 -16.57 2.74
C ASP A 176 -0.50 -17.30 2.08
N ILE A 177 -0.75 -18.54 1.64
CA ILE A 177 0.24 -19.35 0.93
C ILE A 177 -0.23 -19.52 -0.51
N VAL A 178 0.62 -19.11 -1.45
CA VAL A 178 0.29 -19.04 -2.88
C VAL A 178 1.30 -19.78 -3.72
N MET A 179 0.88 -20.17 -4.93
CA MET A 179 1.71 -20.82 -5.94
C MET A 179 1.93 -19.86 -7.11
N SER A 180 3.19 -19.60 -7.46
CA SER A 180 3.53 -18.82 -8.65
C SER A 180 3.38 -19.63 -9.95
N ASP A 181 3.36 -18.94 -11.08
CA ASP A 181 3.46 -19.52 -12.43
C ASP A 181 4.74 -20.35 -12.63
N SER A 182 5.82 -19.98 -11.93
CA SER A 182 7.11 -20.68 -11.91
C SER A 182 7.18 -21.89 -10.97
N GLY A 183 6.08 -22.24 -10.28
CA GLY A 183 6.06 -23.38 -9.35
C GLY A 183 6.72 -23.08 -7.99
N THR A 184 6.84 -21.81 -7.61
CA THR A 184 7.38 -21.38 -6.31
C THR A 184 6.23 -21.23 -5.32
N ILE A 185 6.37 -21.81 -4.12
CA ILE A 185 5.41 -21.66 -3.02
C ILE A 185 5.83 -20.43 -2.20
N VAL A 186 4.93 -19.49 -1.98
CA VAL A 186 5.23 -18.22 -1.29
C VAL A 186 4.30 -18.05 -0.11
N LEU A 187 4.86 -17.79 1.08
CA LEU A 187 4.14 -17.33 2.27
C LEU A 187 4.11 -15.80 2.27
N VAL A 188 2.94 -15.25 1.96
CA VAL A 188 2.73 -13.82 1.75
C VAL A 188 2.79 -13.08 3.09
N ARG A 189 3.56 -11.99 3.12
CA ARG A 189 3.56 -11.00 4.21
C ARG A 189 2.63 -9.83 3.90
N GLY A 190 2.58 -9.42 2.64
CA GLY A 190 1.74 -8.32 2.19
C GLY A 190 1.93 -8.03 0.71
N ILE A 191 1.14 -7.09 0.19
CA ILE A 191 1.21 -6.65 -1.20
C ILE A 191 1.28 -5.13 -1.23
N SER A 192 2.26 -4.56 -1.91
CA SER A 192 2.30 -3.11 -2.13
C SER A 192 1.19 -2.65 -3.09
N LEU A 193 0.93 -1.36 -3.09
CA LEU A 193 0.12 -0.70 -4.12
C LEU A 193 0.61 -1.01 -5.54
N THR A 194 1.93 -1.12 -5.75
CA THR A 194 2.57 -1.51 -7.02
C THR A 194 2.50 -3.02 -7.31
N ARG A 195 1.67 -3.75 -6.56
CA ARG A 195 1.44 -5.20 -6.64
C ARG A 195 2.71 -6.04 -6.47
N LYS A 196 3.71 -5.55 -5.74
CA LYS A 196 4.86 -6.36 -5.30
C LYS A 196 4.43 -7.20 -4.11
N ILE A 197 4.71 -8.50 -4.15
CA ILE A 197 4.39 -9.45 -3.09
C ILE A 197 5.58 -9.51 -2.14
N TYR A 198 5.38 -9.03 -0.93
CA TYR A 198 6.30 -9.22 0.17
C TYR A 198 6.03 -10.59 0.78
N TYR A 199 7.09 -11.24 1.24
CA TYR A 199 7.03 -12.62 1.71
C TYR A 199 7.69 -12.76 3.07
N HIS A 200 7.20 -13.72 3.86
CA HIS A 200 7.89 -14.20 5.06
C HIS A 200 8.89 -15.29 4.68
N ALA A 201 8.47 -16.20 3.80
CA ALA A 201 9.34 -17.20 3.19
C ALA A 201 8.83 -17.59 1.80
N TYR A 202 9.71 -18.11 0.95
CA TYR A 202 9.31 -18.84 -0.25
C TYR A 202 10.16 -20.09 -0.43
N MET A 203 9.58 -21.09 -1.09
CA MET A 203 10.24 -22.36 -1.40
C MET A 203 10.33 -22.55 -2.91
N ARG A 204 11.54 -22.81 -3.40
CA ARG A 204 11.84 -23.08 -4.80
C ARG A 204 12.83 -24.24 -4.90
N ASN A 205 12.49 -25.27 -5.68
CA ASN A 205 13.35 -26.44 -5.91
C ASN A 205 13.88 -27.06 -4.60
N GLU A 206 13.00 -27.28 -3.61
CA GLU A 206 13.33 -27.83 -2.28
C GLU A 206 14.14 -26.91 -1.34
N TYR A 207 14.63 -25.77 -1.81
CA TYR A 207 15.27 -24.76 -0.96
C TYR A 207 14.23 -23.78 -0.42
N ILE A 208 14.37 -23.44 0.86
CA ILE A 208 13.56 -22.41 1.50
C ILE A 208 14.37 -21.14 1.73
N TYR A 209 13.76 -20.02 1.40
CA TYR A 209 14.31 -18.69 1.60
C TYR A 209 13.44 -17.97 2.62
N ILE A 210 14.01 -17.60 3.75
CA ILE A 210 13.32 -16.89 4.83
C ILE A 210 13.75 -15.44 4.78
N ASN A 211 12.79 -14.53 4.70
CA ASN A 211 13.06 -13.11 4.62
C ASN A 211 13.76 -12.61 5.89
N GLN A 212 14.94 -12.01 5.74
CA GLN A 212 15.74 -11.47 6.84
C GLN A 212 15.65 -9.94 6.95
N VAL A 213 15.22 -9.26 5.88
CA VAL A 213 15.30 -7.79 5.76
C VAL A 213 13.95 -7.21 5.37
N GLU A 214 13.53 -6.20 6.11
CA GLU A 214 12.32 -5.46 5.79
C GLU A 214 12.49 -4.69 4.47
N GLY A 215 11.66 -5.02 3.46
CA GLY A 215 11.69 -4.40 2.13
C GLY A 215 11.92 -5.38 0.97
N GLU A 216 12.37 -6.61 1.23
CA GLU A 216 12.48 -7.61 0.15
C GLU A 216 11.11 -8.09 -0.34
N PHE A 217 10.96 -8.17 -1.66
CA PHE A 217 9.77 -8.69 -2.33
C PHE A 217 10.13 -9.88 -3.23
N PHE A 218 9.18 -10.79 -3.39
CA PHE A 218 9.34 -11.98 -4.24
C PHE A 218 9.15 -11.62 -5.72
N SER A 219 7.96 -11.12 -6.05
CA SER A 219 7.59 -10.81 -7.44
C SER A 219 6.32 -9.96 -7.48
N ARG A 220 5.68 -9.86 -8.65
CA ARG A 220 4.38 -9.19 -8.82
C ARG A 220 3.21 -10.16 -8.65
N VAL A 221 2.04 -9.66 -8.22
CA VAL A 221 0.78 -10.42 -8.11
C VAL A 221 0.41 -11.13 -9.41
N SER A 222 0.75 -10.55 -10.57
CA SER A 222 0.50 -11.17 -11.88
C SER A 222 1.21 -12.52 -12.09
N ARG A 223 2.23 -12.84 -11.28
CA ARG A 223 2.93 -14.13 -11.30
C ARG A 223 2.25 -15.18 -10.43
N ILE A 224 1.21 -14.83 -9.66
CA ILE A 224 0.49 -15.79 -8.83
C ILE A 224 -0.55 -16.52 -9.67
N LYS A 225 -0.46 -17.85 -9.64
CA LYS A 225 -1.37 -18.73 -10.37
C LYS A 225 -2.61 -19.04 -9.56
N ARG A 226 -2.45 -19.35 -8.26
CA ARG A 226 -3.53 -19.73 -7.34
C ARG A 226 -3.03 -19.79 -5.89
N PHE A 227 -3.95 -19.97 -4.95
CA PHE A 227 -3.62 -20.43 -3.60
C PHE A 227 -2.97 -21.82 -3.64
N ALA A 228 -2.07 -22.06 -2.68
CA ALA A 228 -1.43 -23.36 -2.49
C ALA A 228 -2.44 -24.40 -2.00
N THR A 229 -2.32 -25.62 -2.51
CA THR A 229 -3.00 -26.81 -2.00
C THR A 229 -2.44 -27.20 -0.65
N ASP A 230 -3.16 -28.02 0.12
CA ASP A 230 -2.68 -28.42 1.45
C ASP A 230 -1.37 -29.23 1.40
N SER A 231 -1.15 -30.00 0.32
CA SER A 231 0.14 -30.68 0.08
C SER A 231 1.29 -29.69 -0.12
N GLU A 232 1.07 -28.63 -0.90
CA GLU A 232 2.08 -27.58 -1.14
C GLU A 232 2.35 -26.74 0.12
N LYS A 233 1.32 -26.47 0.93
CA LYS A 233 1.50 -25.83 2.25
C LYS A 233 2.35 -26.71 3.17
N GLN A 234 2.07 -28.01 3.21
CA GLN A 234 2.84 -28.96 4.02
C GLN A 234 4.31 -28.98 3.59
N GLN A 235 4.60 -28.97 2.28
CA GLN A 235 5.97 -28.91 1.77
C GLN A 235 6.74 -27.68 2.28
N LEU A 236 6.09 -26.50 2.29
CA LEU A 236 6.68 -25.28 2.82
C LEU A 236 6.99 -25.40 4.33
N PHE A 237 6.06 -25.95 5.11
CA PHE A 237 6.25 -26.12 6.55
C PHE A 237 7.30 -27.18 6.89
N ASP A 238 7.36 -28.27 6.13
CA ASP A 238 8.39 -29.29 6.28
C ASP A 238 9.78 -28.71 5.98
N ALA A 239 9.88 -27.85 4.96
CA ALA A 239 11.12 -27.14 4.66
C ALA A 239 11.52 -26.16 5.78
N LEU A 240 10.57 -25.41 6.38
CA LEU A 240 10.85 -24.60 7.57
C LEU A 240 11.35 -25.46 8.75
N ALA A 241 10.70 -26.60 8.98
CA ALA A 241 11.05 -27.49 10.09
C ALA A 241 12.45 -28.10 9.92
N LYS A 242 12.88 -28.39 8.69
CA LYS A 242 14.27 -28.81 8.39
C LYS A 242 15.30 -27.75 8.74
N GLU A 243 14.95 -26.47 8.61
CA GLU A 243 15.77 -25.33 9.05
C GLU A 243 15.63 -25.03 10.56
N GLY A 244 14.91 -25.86 11.32
CA GLY A 244 14.67 -25.65 12.75
C GLY A 244 13.72 -24.49 13.04
N LYS A 245 12.87 -24.11 12.07
CA LYS A 245 11.92 -22.99 12.16
C LYS A 245 10.48 -23.48 12.03
N ARG A 246 9.51 -22.65 12.45
CA ARG A 246 8.09 -22.84 12.18
C ARG A 246 7.38 -21.52 11.93
N TRP A 247 6.29 -21.58 11.20
CA TRP A 247 5.35 -20.47 11.08
C TRP A 247 4.48 -20.37 12.35
N ASP A 248 4.47 -19.20 12.98
CA ASP A 248 3.53 -18.81 14.01
C ASP A 248 2.36 -18.05 13.37
N SER A 249 1.23 -18.73 13.20
CA SER A 249 0.05 -18.15 12.55
C SER A 249 -0.66 -17.08 13.38
N GLU A 250 -0.48 -17.11 14.71
CA GLU A 250 -1.10 -16.15 15.63
C GLU A 250 -0.36 -14.81 15.57
N HIS A 251 0.97 -14.85 15.61
CA HIS A 251 1.83 -13.66 15.58
C HIS A 251 2.31 -13.28 14.18
N LYS A 252 1.93 -14.06 13.15
CA LYS A 252 2.29 -13.86 11.73
C LYS A 252 3.79 -13.71 11.51
N MET A 253 4.58 -14.61 12.10
CA MET A 253 6.04 -14.57 12.00
C MET A 253 6.65 -15.97 11.97
N ILE A 254 7.88 -16.08 11.46
CA ILE A 254 8.66 -17.32 11.50
C ILE A 254 9.50 -17.31 12.78
N VAL A 255 9.36 -18.35 13.60
CA VAL A 255 10.04 -18.50 14.90
C VAL A 255 10.87 -19.78 14.93
N ASP A 256 11.83 -19.86 15.84
CA ASP A 256 12.56 -21.09 16.11
C ASP A 256 11.62 -22.19 16.64
N LEU A 257 11.84 -23.42 16.17
CA LEU A 257 11.24 -24.59 16.78
C LEU A 257 11.82 -24.72 18.20
N LYS A 258 10.96 -24.72 19.22
CA LYS A 258 11.41 -25.11 20.56
C LYS A 258 12.02 -26.53 20.48
N PRO A 259 13.13 -26.80 21.19
CA PRO A 259 13.66 -28.15 21.27
C PRO A 259 12.57 -29.13 21.72
N LYS A 260 12.42 -30.28 21.06
CA LYS A 260 11.42 -31.30 21.42
C LYS A 260 11.60 -31.87 22.84
N VAL A 261 12.77 -31.66 23.44
CA VAL A 261 13.14 -32.17 24.76
C VAL A 261 13.57 -31.00 25.63
N GLU A 262 12.91 -30.86 26.79
CA GLU A 262 13.27 -29.88 27.81
C GLU A 262 14.30 -30.52 28.76
N PHE A 263 15.57 -30.11 28.63
CA PHE A 263 16.65 -30.62 29.47
C PHE A 263 16.75 -29.85 30.78
N LYS A 264 17.08 -30.58 31.85
CA LYS A 264 17.43 -30.02 33.17
C LYS A 264 18.95 -30.04 33.35
N PRO A 265 19.50 -29.11 34.15
CA PRO A 265 20.91 -29.18 34.52
C PRO A 265 21.27 -30.57 35.06
N PHE A 266 22.41 -31.10 34.65
CA PHE A 266 22.91 -32.46 34.93
C PHE A 266 22.25 -33.61 34.15
N ASP A 267 21.33 -33.33 33.23
CA ASP A 267 20.86 -34.37 32.30
C ASP A 267 22.02 -34.87 31.44
N LYS A 268 22.10 -36.19 31.27
CA LYS A 268 23.06 -36.82 30.37
C LYS A 268 22.60 -36.60 28.93
N VAL A 269 23.45 -35.97 28.13
CA VAL A 269 23.14 -35.61 26.75
C VAL A 269 24.25 -36.02 25.79
N LEU A 270 23.88 -36.15 24.53
CA LEU A 270 24.81 -36.19 23.41
C LEU A 270 24.70 -34.87 22.64
N VAL A 271 25.85 -34.31 22.27
CA VAL A 271 25.94 -33.02 21.56
C VAL A 271 26.92 -33.07 20.39
N ARG A 272 26.69 -32.23 19.37
CA ARG A 272 27.60 -32.00 18.23
C ARG A 272 27.25 -30.69 17.52
N ASN A 273 28.13 -30.16 16.65
CA ASN A 273 27.87 -28.94 15.89
C ASN A 273 27.37 -29.22 14.47
N THR A 274 27.75 -30.35 13.87
CA THR A 274 27.37 -30.72 12.50
C THR A 274 27.07 -32.21 12.39
N ASP A 275 26.37 -32.62 11.34
CA ASP A 275 26.05 -34.04 11.10
C ASP A 275 27.27 -34.87 10.66
N THR A 276 28.38 -34.22 10.33
CA THR A 276 29.65 -34.87 10.00
C THR A 276 30.55 -35.07 11.22
N GLU A 277 30.19 -34.49 12.37
CA GLU A 277 30.90 -34.67 13.63
C GLU A 277 30.35 -35.86 14.43
N GLU A 278 31.25 -36.49 15.20
CA GLU A 278 30.86 -37.51 16.15
C GLU A 278 30.04 -36.93 17.30
N TRP A 279 29.11 -37.72 17.84
CA TRP A 279 28.39 -37.34 19.06
C TRP A 279 29.28 -37.36 20.29
N PHE A 280 29.34 -36.23 21.00
CA PHE A 280 30.09 -36.09 22.25
C PHE A 280 29.16 -36.21 23.47
N PRO A 281 29.58 -36.93 24.52
CA PRO A 281 28.81 -37.02 25.75
C PRO A 281 29.03 -35.79 26.63
N GLY A 282 27.98 -35.31 27.28
CA GLY A 282 28.04 -34.19 28.20
C GLY A 282 26.96 -34.22 29.26
N PHE A 283 27.11 -33.34 30.25
CA PHE A 283 26.02 -32.99 31.17
C PHE A 283 25.47 -31.63 30.76
N PHE A 284 24.16 -31.56 30.52
CA PHE A 284 23.51 -30.32 30.14
C PHE A 284 23.63 -29.27 31.25
N GLU A 285 23.98 -28.04 30.88
CA GLU A 285 24.05 -26.90 31.80
C GLU A 285 22.83 -26.00 31.63
N LYS A 286 22.66 -25.44 30.42
CA LYS A 286 21.55 -24.54 30.08
C LYS A 286 21.32 -24.47 28.57
N PHE A 287 20.14 -23.99 28.20
CA PHE A 287 19.80 -23.58 26.84
C PHE A 287 19.76 -22.06 26.77
N ASP A 288 20.45 -21.48 25.79
CA ASP A 288 20.53 -20.03 25.60
C ASP A 288 20.37 -19.70 24.12
N SER A 289 19.15 -19.33 23.71
CA SER A 289 18.81 -19.05 22.31
C SER A 289 19.50 -17.80 21.74
N THR A 290 20.21 -17.02 22.56
CA THR A 290 20.96 -15.86 22.09
C THR A 290 22.31 -16.22 21.46
N TRP A 291 22.73 -17.47 21.58
CA TRP A 291 24.00 -17.98 21.05
C TRP A 291 23.79 -18.79 19.76
N ASN A 292 24.74 -18.70 18.82
CA ASN A 292 24.75 -19.55 17.61
C ASN A 292 24.78 -21.06 17.92
N ASN A 293 25.33 -21.42 19.08
CA ASN A 293 25.36 -22.77 19.62
C ASN A 293 24.60 -22.75 20.96
N PRO A 294 23.28 -22.97 20.97
CA PRO A 294 22.44 -22.64 22.12
C PRO A 294 22.48 -23.68 23.25
N TYR A 295 23.07 -24.87 23.03
CA TYR A 295 23.13 -25.93 24.05
C TYR A 295 24.47 -25.92 24.77
N HIS A 296 24.47 -25.47 26.03
CA HIS A 296 25.66 -25.44 26.86
C HIS A 296 25.80 -26.73 27.66
N ILE A 297 27.01 -27.30 27.66
CA ILE A 297 27.36 -28.46 28.50
C ILE A 297 28.38 -28.06 29.57
N MET A 298 28.33 -28.73 30.71
CA MET A 298 29.30 -28.51 31.78
C MET A 298 30.72 -28.87 31.33
N ASN A 299 31.57 -27.86 31.30
CA ASN A 299 32.94 -27.98 30.84
C ASN A 299 33.80 -28.76 31.85
N ARG A 300 34.46 -29.85 31.41
CA ARG A 300 35.67 -30.36 32.07
C ARG A 300 36.82 -29.48 31.60
N ARG A 301 37.40 -28.67 32.51
CA ARG A 301 38.53 -27.70 32.45
C ARG A 301 39.54 -27.70 31.26
N SER A 302 39.56 -28.71 30.40
CA SER A 302 40.45 -28.91 29.27
C SER A 302 39.76 -28.86 27.89
N MET A 303 38.44 -28.63 27.78
CA MET A 303 37.76 -28.46 26.49
C MET A 303 37.58 -26.98 26.12
N THR A 304 37.92 -26.64 24.87
CA THR A 304 37.73 -25.31 24.28
C THR A 304 36.27 -25.03 23.91
N ASP A 305 35.50 -26.07 23.58
CA ASP A 305 34.10 -25.95 23.17
C ASP A 305 33.16 -26.45 24.26
N PHE A 306 32.32 -25.55 24.77
CA PHE A 306 31.32 -25.81 25.83
C PHE A 306 29.88 -25.58 25.34
N ALA A 307 29.69 -25.19 24.08
CA ALA A 307 28.40 -24.84 23.50
C ALA A 307 28.23 -25.49 22.12
N PHE A 308 27.08 -26.14 21.91
CA PHE A 308 26.80 -26.98 20.74
C PHE A 308 25.49 -26.61 20.03
N LYS A 309 25.39 -26.96 18.74
CA LYS A 309 24.17 -26.72 17.94
C LYS A 309 23.08 -27.77 18.13
N GLN A 310 23.46 -29.01 18.39
CA GLN A 310 22.54 -30.13 18.57
C GLN A 310 22.70 -30.71 19.97
N CYS A 311 21.59 -31.11 20.59
CA CYS A 311 21.56 -31.76 21.89
C CYS A 311 20.39 -32.73 21.98
N ILE A 312 20.68 -33.98 22.31
CA ILE A 312 19.70 -35.06 22.46
C ILE A 312 19.92 -35.78 23.80
N PRO A 313 18.89 -36.44 24.37
CA PRO A 313 19.08 -37.24 25.56
C PRO A 313 20.03 -38.40 25.30
N TYR A 314 20.98 -38.63 26.20
CA TYR A 314 21.90 -39.76 26.12
C TYR A 314 21.16 -41.10 26.27
N ILE A 315 20.20 -41.15 27.21
CA ILE A 315 19.42 -42.36 27.48
C ILE A 315 18.50 -42.64 26.29
N GLY A 316 18.61 -43.86 25.75
CA GLY A 316 17.91 -44.28 24.53
C GLY A 316 18.63 -43.95 23.21
N ASN A 317 19.76 -43.25 23.26
CA ASN A 317 20.59 -42.92 22.10
C ASN A 317 22.05 -43.35 22.29
N GLU A 318 22.32 -44.31 23.19
CA GLU A 318 23.68 -44.70 23.59
C GLU A 318 24.51 -45.22 22.41
N SER A 319 23.87 -45.82 21.41
CA SER A 319 24.51 -46.34 20.19
C SER A 319 25.10 -45.25 19.30
N LEU A 320 24.68 -43.99 19.46
CA LEU A 320 25.17 -42.87 18.65
C LEU A 320 26.49 -42.30 19.17
N LEU A 321 26.85 -42.55 20.44
CA LEU A 321 28.06 -42.05 21.07
C LEU A 321 29.32 -42.38 20.25
N GLY A 322 30.12 -41.37 19.90
CA GLY A 322 31.35 -41.55 19.11
C GLY A 322 31.10 -41.96 17.65
N THR A 323 29.87 -41.81 17.16
CA THR A 323 29.51 -42.05 15.76
C THR A 323 29.01 -40.77 15.10
N THR A 324 29.04 -40.73 13.76
CA THR A 324 28.41 -39.67 12.96
C THR A 324 26.96 -39.99 12.57
N ASN A 325 26.42 -41.13 13.05
CA ASN A 325 25.07 -41.56 12.70
C ASN A 325 24.03 -40.57 13.22
N ASN A 326 22.94 -40.42 12.47
CA ASN A 326 21.81 -39.59 12.88
C ASN A 326 20.85 -40.39 13.77
N VAL A 327 20.04 -39.68 14.56
CA VAL A 327 18.94 -40.30 15.31
C VAL A 327 18.01 -40.95 14.29
N GLU A 328 17.81 -42.26 14.38
CA GLU A 328 16.80 -42.95 13.58
C GLU A 328 15.43 -42.41 14.01
N GLY A 329 14.77 -41.71 13.08
CA GLY A 329 13.49 -41.04 13.29
C GLY A 329 12.30 -41.94 13.05
#